data_AF-A0A6G9IXF5-F1
#
_entry.id   AF-A0A6G9IXF5-F1
#
_cell.length_a   1.000
_cell.length_b   1.000
_cell.length_c   1.000
_cell.angle_alpha   90.00
_cell.angle_beta   90.00
_cell.angle_gamma   90.00
#
_symmetry.space_group_name_H-M   'P 1'
#
loop_
_entity.id
_entity.type
_entity.pdbx_description
1 polymer ?
#
loop_
_entity_poly.entity_id
_entity_poly.type
_entity_poly.pdbx_seq_one_letter_code
_entity_poly.pdbx_strand_id
1 'polypeptide(L)'
;MLVRVINGTLKPKEKILLMASESVQLVESVGVFSPKSQSLPQISAGQVGFVIAGIKELKAAKVGDTVTHAAKPASAPLPGFKEVQPQVFAGLFPVEANQYDALRDSLEKLKLNDAALMYEPEVSQALGFGFRCGFLGLLHMEIVQERLEREFDMDLITTAPTVVYEVIMRDGSLIRVDNPSKMPDPSKIEEVREPIVTVNLYMPQEYVGSVITLCIGKRGVQMDMSYHGRQVKLIYEMPMAEIVLDFFDRLKSTSRGYASMDYEFKEYRAADVVKVDMLINS
;
A
#
# COMPACT_ATOMS: atom_id res chain seq x y z
N MET A 1 2.18 15.04 -15.06
CA MET A 1 1.56 15.15 -13.72
C MET A 1 0.10 15.59 -13.87
N LEU A 2 -0.85 14.96 -13.17
CA LEU A 2 -2.24 15.43 -13.10
C LEU A 2 -2.39 16.37 -11.90
N VAL A 3 -3.06 17.50 -12.08
CA VAL A 3 -3.20 18.52 -11.04
C VAL A 3 -4.63 19.07 -11.00
N ARG A 4 -5.05 19.46 -9.79
CA ARG A 4 -6.22 20.31 -9.56
C ARG A 4 -5.73 21.65 -9.03
N VAL A 5 -6.01 22.73 -9.74
CA VAL A 5 -5.61 24.07 -9.30
C VAL A 5 -6.60 24.56 -8.25
N ILE A 6 -6.16 24.66 -7.00
CA ILE A 6 -6.99 25.21 -5.91
C ILE A 6 -6.95 26.73 -5.90
N ASN A 7 -5.76 27.32 -6.09
CA ASN A 7 -5.57 28.76 -6.07
C ASN A 7 -4.53 29.20 -7.10
N GLY A 8 -4.69 30.41 -7.62
CA GLY A 8 -3.81 31.00 -8.63
C GLY A 8 -4.01 30.45 -10.04
N THR A 9 -2.97 30.63 -10.85
CA THR A 9 -2.91 30.21 -12.26
C THR A 9 -1.54 29.61 -12.54
N LEU A 10 -1.49 28.60 -13.41
CA LEU A 10 -0.26 27.99 -13.91
C LEU A 10 -0.15 28.22 -15.42
N LYS A 11 1.00 28.73 -15.87
CA LYS A 11 1.31 28.96 -17.28
C LYS A 11 2.56 28.17 -17.72
N PRO A 12 2.67 27.84 -19.02
CA PRO A 12 3.91 27.36 -19.61
C PRO A 12 5.05 28.36 -19.37
N LYS A 13 6.28 27.83 -19.23
CA LYS A 13 7.54 28.55 -18.97
C LYS A 13 7.69 29.14 -17.56
N GLU A 14 6.75 28.90 -16.66
CA GLU A 14 6.90 29.29 -15.25
C GLU A 14 7.73 28.25 -14.48
N LYS A 15 8.46 28.71 -13.46
CA LYS A 15 9.18 27.84 -12.52
C LYS A 15 8.26 27.48 -11.36
N ILE A 16 7.99 26.19 -11.23
CA ILE A 16 7.20 25.63 -10.14
C ILE A 16 8.12 24.99 -9.09
N LEU A 17 7.67 25.02 -7.85
CA LEU A 17 8.28 24.37 -6.70
C LEU A 17 7.32 23.27 -6.21
N LEU A 18 7.83 22.05 -6.12
CA LEU A 18 7.17 20.93 -5.44
C LEU A 18 7.47 21.04 -3.94
N MET A 19 6.45 21.23 -3.11
CA MET A 19 6.67 21.56 -1.70
C MET A 19 7.17 20.38 -0.87
N ALA A 20 6.82 19.14 -1.20
CA ALA A 20 7.29 17.96 -0.46
C ALA A 20 8.74 17.56 -0.80
N SER A 21 9.18 17.78 -2.06
CA SER A 21 10.53 17.44 -2.51
C SER A 21 11.48 18.63 -2.58
N GLU A 22 10.98 19.84 -2.33
CA GLU A 22 11.67 21.13 -2.49
C GLU A 22 12.32 21.31 -3.88
N SER A 23 11.84 20.57 -4.87
CA SER A 23 12.43 20.56 -6.20
C SER A 23 11.80 21.64 -7.08
N VAL A 24 12.66 22.43 -7.72
CA VAL A 24 12.25 23.48 -8.67
C VAL A 24 12.30 22.93 -10.09
N GLN A 25 11.19 23.03 -10.81
CA GLN A 25 11.04 22.51 -12.17
C GLN A 25 10.47 23.59 -13.10
N LEU A 26 10.85 23.52 -14.38
CA LEU A 26 10.30 24.39 -15.40
C LEU A 26 9.06 23.72 -16.02
N VAL A 27 7.95 24.46 -16.08
CA VAL A 27 6.74 24.00 -16.78
C VAL A 27 6.96 24.15 -18.28
N GLU A 28 6.89 23.05 -19.03
CA GLU A 28 6.99 23.07 -20.49
C GLU A 28 5.64 23.34 -21.13
N SER A 29 4.60 22.64 -20.68
CA SER A 29 3.24 22.81 -21.16
C SER A 29 2.20 22.45 -20.10
N VAL A 30 1.01 23.02 -20.26
CA VAL A 30 -0.16 22.73 -19.43
C VAL A 30 -1.35 22.43 -20.34
N GLY A 31 -2.28 21.61 -19.89
CA GLY A 31 -3.45 21.27 -20.68
C GLY A 31 -4.54 20.57 -19.89
N VAL A 32 -5.63 20.25 -20.58
CA VAL A 32 -6.77 19.49 -20.03
C VAL A 32 -7.04 18.27 -20.88
N PHE A 33 -7.64 17.25 -20.27
CA PHE A 33 -8.12 16.08 -20.98
C PHE A 33 -9.59 16.28 -21.36
N SER A 34 -9.88 16.27 -22.66
CA SER A 34 -11.25 16.35 -23.17
C SER A 34 -11.42 15.52 -24.45
N PRO A 35 -11.74 14.22 -24.33
CA PRO A 35 -10.93 13.13 -23.76
C PRO A 35 -9.52 12.98 -24.37
N LYS A 36 -9.24 13.62 -25.51
CA LYS A 36 -7.86 13.78 -26.02
C LYS A 36 -7.14 14.86 -25.24
N SER A 37 -5.80 14.80 -25.19
CA SER A 37 -4.98 15.85 -24.60
C SER A 37 -5.11 17.14 -25.42
N GLN A 38 -5.49 18.23 -24.75
CA GLN A 38 -5.54 19.56 -25.35
C GLN A 38 -4.65 20.50 -24.54
N SER A 39 -3.61 21.03 -25.20
CA SER A 39 -2.73 22.03 -24.59
C SER A 39 -3.47 23.36 -24.46
N LEU A 40 -3.40 23.96 -23.27
CA LEU A 40 -3.99 25.27 -22.97
C LEU A 40 -2.89 26.30 -22.67
N PRO A 41 -3.14 27.59 -22.91
CA PRO A 41 -2.19 28.64 -22.57
C PRO A 41 -2.02 28.82 -21.05
N GLN A 42 -3.03 28.47 -20.26
CA GLN A 42 -2.98 28.51 -18.80
C GLN A 42 -4.05 27.60 -18.18
N ILE A 43 -3.83 27.16 -16.94
CA ILE A 43 -4.84 26.52 -16.11
C ILE A 43 -5.07 27.39 -14.88
N SER A 44 -6.33 27.67 -14.58
CA SER A 44 -6.76 28.57 -13.50
C SER A 44 -7.43 27.83 -12.35
N ALA A 45 -7.56 28.48 -11.20
CA ALA A 45 -8.25 27.94 -10.03
C ALA A 45 -9.62 27.33 -10.37
N GLY A 46 -9.88 26.14 -9.83
CA GLY A 46 -11.08 25.34 -10.08
C GLY A 46 -10.92 24.32 -11.22
N GLN A 47 -9.91 24.46 -12.08
CA GLN A 47 -9.71 23.55 -13.21
C GLN A 47 -8.87 22.33 -12.82
N VAL A 48 -9.14 21.21 -13.51
CA VAL A 48 -8.37 19.96 -13.42
C VAL A 48 -7.71 19.73 -14.77
N GLY A 49 -6.42 19.43 -14.76
CA GLY A 49 -5.67 19.22 -15.99
C GLY A 49 -4.35 18.50 -15.74
N PHE A 50 -3.45 18.59 -16.71
CA PHE A 50 -2.11 18.05 -16.61
C PHE A 50 -1.06 19.13 -16.80
N VAL A 51 0.08 18.89 -16.17
CA VAL A 51 1.30 19.70 -16.27
C VAL A 51 2.42 18.79 -16.74
N ILE A 52 3.12 19.24 -17.78
CA ILE A 52 4.35 18.63 -18.27
C ILE A 52 5.51 19.53 -17.83
N ALA A 53 6.43 18.94 -17.08
CA ALA A 53 7.64 19.57 -16.59
C ALA A 53 8.80 18.57 -16.77
N GLY A 54 10.03 19.05 -16.74
CA GLY A 54 11.26 18.24 -16.91
C GLY A 54 11.58 17.29 -15.74
N ILE A 55 10.56 16.71 -15.10
CA ILE A 55 10.69 15.77 -13.99
C ILE A 55 11.11 14.42 -14.56
N LYS A 56 12.34 14.01 -14.29
CA LYS A 56 12.89 12.72 -14.73
C LYS A 56 12.54 11.57 -13.79
N GLU A 57 12.43 11.85 -12.50
CA GLU A 57 12.18 10.83 -11.47
C GLU A 57 10.79 11.02 -10.88
N LEU A 58 9.95 9.96 -10.91
CA LEU A 58 8.63 9.99 -10.28
C LEU A 58 8.70 10.31 -8.78
N LYS A 59 9.79 9.91 -8.11
CA LYS A 59 10.02 10.19 -6.68
C LYS A 59 9.99 11.68 -6.35
N ALA A 60 10.33 12.54 -7.31
CA ALA A 60 10.30 13.99 -7.11
C ALA A 60 8.87 14.56 -7.10
N ALA A 61 7.90 13.88 -7.73
CA ALA A 61 6.51 14.31 -7.84
C ALA A 61 5.57 13.29 -7.18
N LYS A 62 5.49 13.34 -5.85
CA LYS A 62 4.64 12.46 -5.06
C LYS A 62 3.15 12.79 -5.25
N VAL A 63 2.30 11.77 -5.29
CA VAL A 63 0.84 11.94 -5.42
C VAL A 63 0.30 12.63 -4.18
N GLY A 64 -0.46 13.70 -4.36
CA GLY A 64 -1.00 14.53 -3.27
C GLY A 64 -0.08 15.67 -2.83
N ASP A 65 1.10 15.83 -3.43
CA ASP A 65 1.99 16.97 -3.18
C ASP A 65 1.35 18.30 -3.67
N THR A 66 1.79 19.41 -3.09
CA THR A 66 1.40 20.76 -3.48
C THR A 66 2.44 21.37 -4.42
N VAL A 67 1.97 21.81 -5.58
CA VAL A 67 2.78 22.56 -6.55
C VAL A 67 2.52 24.06 -6.37
N THR A 68 3.58 24.84 -6.22
CA THR A 68 3.48 26.31 -6.09
C THR A 68 4.47 27.02 -7.02
N HIS A 69 4.40 28.35 -7.11
CA HIS A 69 5.35 29.15 -7.89
C HIS A 69 6.66 29.32 -7.14
N ALA A 70 7.80 29.08 -7.78
CA ALA A 70 9.11 29.26 -7.12
C ALA A 70 9.39 30.72 -6.77
N ALA A 71 8.90 31.67 -7.58
CA ALA A 71 9.09 33.10 -7.34
C ALA A 71 8.14 33.68 -6.27
N LYS A 72 6.98 33.04 -6.07
CA LYS A 72 5.97 33.44 -5.09
C LYS A 72 5.36 32.19 -4.48
N PRO A 73 6.09 31.51 -3.58
CA PRO A 73 5.61 30.28 -2.98
C PRO A 73 4.37 30.54 -2.12
N ALA A 74 3.49 29.54 -2.08
CA ALA A 74 2.36 29.53 -1.17
C ALA A 74 2.86 29.47 0.28
N SER A 75 2.11 30.09 1.19
CA SER A 75 2.48 30.16 2.61
C SER A 75 2.43 28.82 3.33
N ALA A 76 1.59 27.90 2.87
CA ALA A 76 1.47 26.55 3.39
C ALA A 76 1.09 25.56 2.28
N PRO A 77 1.56 24.30 2.35
CA PRO A 77 1.08 23.25 1.48
C PRO A 77 -0.40 22.92 1.77
N LEU A 78 -1.07 22.28 0.82
CA LEU A 78 -2.42 21.78 1.02
C LEU A 78 -2.41 20.66 2.08
N PRO A 79 -3.42 20.62 2.97
CA PRO A 79 -3.53 19.56 3.96
C PRO A 79 -3.84 18.22 3.29
N GLY A 80 -3.40 17.13 3.90
CA GLY A 80 -3.73 15.76 3.48
C GLY A 80 -2.64 15.02 2.73
N PHE A 81 -1.49 15.65 2.44
CA PHE A 81 -0.34 14.90 1.95
C PHE A 81 0.18 13.96 3.05
N LYS A 82 0.11 12.66 2.78
CA LYS A 82 0.74 11.62 3.60
C LYS A 82 1.50 10.69 2.66
N GLU A 83 2.74 10.40 3.00
CA GLU A 83 3.50 9.39 2.30
C GLU A 83 2.88 8.02 2.62
N VAL A 84 2.39 7.35 1.58
CA VAL A 84 1.70 6.07 1.74
C VAL A 84 2.76 5.01 2.00
N GLN A 85 2.77 4.45 3.20
CA GLN A 85 3.67 3.36 3.56
C GLN A 85 3.03 2.01 3.16
N PRO A 86 3.81 1.06 2.63
CA PRO A 86 3.33 -0.28 2.38
C PRO A 86 2.88 -0.93 3.69
N GLN A 87 1.69 -1.56 3.67
CA GLN A 87 1.15 -2.24 4.84
C GLN A 87 1.31 -3.76 4.76
N VAL A 88 1.46 -4.30 3.54
CA VAL A 88 1.57 -5.73 3.26
C VAL A 88 2.87 -5.99 2.53
N PHE A 89 3.60 -7.02 2.93
CA PHE A 89 4.83 -7.44 2.28
C PHE A 89 4.77 -8.91 1.89
N ALA A 90 5.20 -9.23 0.66
CA ALA A 90 5.34 -10.59 0.17
C ALA A 90 6.64 -10.74 -0.62
N GLY A 91 7.22 -11.94 -0.62
CA GLY A 91 8.34 -12.29 -1.47
C GLY A 91 7.83 -12.77 -2.83
N LEU A 92 8.39 -12.22 -3.90
CA LEU A 92 8.17 -12.64 -5.29
C LEU A 92 9.45 -13.31 -5.80
N PHE A 93 9.35 -14.59 -6.17
CA PHE A 93 10.47 -15.37 -6.67
C PHE A 93 10.13 -15.90 -8.07
N PRO A 94 11.05 -15.83 -9.04
CA PRO A 94 10.82 -16.47 -10.33
C PRO A 94 10.87 -18.00 -10.17
N VAL A 95 10.07 -18.72 -10.95
CA VAL A 95 10.14 -20.20 -11.00
C VAL A 95 11.51 -20.65 -11.55
N GLU A 96 12.03 -19.94 -12.55
CA GLU A 96 13.34 -20.20 -13.13
C GLU A 96 14.39 -19.16 -12.67
N ALA A 97 15.51 -19.62 -12.13
CA ALA A 97 16.54 -18.73 -11.57
C ALA A 97 17.20 -17.79 -12.61
N ASN A 98 17.17 -18.13 -13.90
CA ASN A 98 17.68 -17.29 -14.99
C ASN A 98 16.77 -16.08 -15.28
N GLN A 99 15.53 -16.06 -14.80
CA GLN A 99 14.57 -14.97 -15.01
C GLN A 99 14.71 -13.85 -13.96
N TYR A 100 15.64 -13.96 -13.01
CA TYR A 100 15.84 -12.95 -11.97
C TYR A 100 16.11 -11.54 -12.53
N ASP A 101 16.97 -11.41 -13.54
CA ASP A 101 17.24 -10.12 -14.17
C ASP A 101 16.01 -9.58 -14.93
N ALA A 102 15.26 -10.46 -15.60
CA ALA A 102 14.02 -10.09 -16.28
C ALA A 102 12.94 -9.61 -15.28
N LEU A 103 12.82 -10.27 -14.12
CA LEU A 103 11.94 -9.86 -13.04
C LEU A 103 12.33 -8.49 -12.48
N ARG A 104 13.63 -8.24 -12.26
CA ARG A 104 14.13 -6.93 -11.82
C ARG A 104 13.72 -5.82 -12.80
N ASP A 105 13.98 -6.04 -14.08
CA ASP A 105 13.69 -5.06 -15.13
C ASP A 105 12.17 -4.82 -15.28
N SER A 106 11.36 -5.87 -15.08
CA SER A 106 9.89 -5.78 -15.10
C SER A 106 9.35 -5.00 -13.90
N LEU A 107 9.88 -5.25 -12.69
CA LEU A 107 9.54 -4.49 -11.49
C LEU A 107 9.94 -3.01 -11.61
N GLU A 108 11.10 -2.71 -12.22
CA GLU A 108 11.52 -1.34 -12.46
C GLU A 108 10.57 -0.61 -13.43
N LYS A 109 10.20 -1.26 -14.54
CA LYS A 109 9.20 -0.72 -15.49
C LYS A 109 7.84 -0.52 -14.83
N LEU A 110 7.41 -1.44 -13.97
CA LEU A 110 6.14 -1.34 -13.26
C LEU A 110 6.15 -0.17 -12.27
N LYS A 111 7.25 0.03 -11.54
CA LYS A 111 7.46 1.13 -10.59
C LYS A 111 7.46 2.52 -11.22
N LEU A 112 7.74 2.64 -12.52
CA LEU A 112 7.57 3.90 -13.23
C LEU A 112 6.09 4.34 -13.30
N ASN A 113 5.17 3.38 -13.26
CA ASN A 113 3.73 3.66 -13.26
C ASN A 113 3.14 3.63 -11.85
N ASP A 114 3.70 2.80 -10.96
CA ASP A 114 3.24 2.63 -9.59
C ASP A 114 4.23 3.18 -8.56
N ALA A 115 3.90 4.34 -8.00
CA ALA A 115 4.72 5.00 -6.99
C ALA A 115 4.63 4.34 -5.59
N ALA A 116 3.63 3.49 -5.35
CA ALA A 116 3.43 2.83 -4.07
C ALA A 116 4.17 1.50 -3.96
N LEU A 117 4.52 0.88 -5.10
CA LEU A 117 5.29 -0.35 -5.13
C LEU A 117 6.73 -0.13 -4.62
N MET A 118 7.04 -0.79 -3.51
CA MET A 118 8.40 -0.89 -3.00
C MET A 118 8.93 -2.30 -3.25
N TYR A 119 10.22 -2.42 -3.58
CA TYR A 119 10.86 -3.72 -3.71
C TYR A 119 12.31 -3.64 -3.27
N GLU A 120 12.80 -4.71 -2.65
CA GLU A 120 14.18 -4.90 -2.23
C GLU A 120 14.65 -6.30 -2.64
N PRO A 121 15.90 -6.49 -3.10
CA PRO A 121 16.42 -7.83 -3.37
C PRO A 121 16.39 -8.70 -2.12
N GLU A 122 15.91 -9.93 -2.26
CA GLU A 122 15.87 -10.92 -1.18
C GLU A 122 16.44 -12.25 -1.67
N VAL A 123 17.17 -12.93 -0.79
CA VAL A 123 17.69 -14.28 -1.06
C VAL A 123 17.03 -15.26 -0.10
N SER A 124 16.28 -16.21 -0.65
CA SER A 124 15.70 -17.32 0.07
C SER A 124 16.58 -18.56 -0.07
N GLN A 125 16.75 -19.31 1.00
CA GLN A 125 17.51 -20.57 0.96
C GLN A 125 16.85 -21.62 0.06
N ALA A 126 15.51 -21.62 -0.01
CA ALA A 126 14.75 -22.62 -0.76
C ALA A 126 14.41 -22.14 -2.18
N LEU A 127 14.06 -20.87 -2.35
CA LEU A 127 13.56 -20.31 -3.61
C LEU A 127 14.65 -19.56 -4.40
N GLY A 128 15.84 -19.36 -3.82
CA GLY A 128 16.93 -18.64 -4.46
C GLY A 128 16.72 -17.13 -4.46
N PHE A 129 17.10 -16.47 -5.56
CA PHE A 129 17.06 -15.02 -5.68
C PHE A 129 15.67 -14.53 -6.07
N GLY A 130 15.15 -13.55 -5.34
CA GLY A 130 13.88 -12.89 -5.63
C GLY A 130 13.83 -11.48 -5.07
N PHE A 131 12.62 -10.98 -4.91
CA PHE A 131 12.37 -9.63 -4.41
C PHE A 131 11.36 -9.64 -3.28
N ARG A 132 11.68 -8.92 -2.21
CA ARG A 132 10.72 -8.56 -1.17
C ARG A 132 9.94 -7.34 -1.65
N CYS A 133 8.65 -7.49 -1.91
CA CYS A 133 7.80 -6.42 -2.39
C CYS A 133 6.85 -5.94 -1.29
N GLY A 134 6.71 -4.61 -1.18
CA GLY A 134 5.77 -3.93 -0.30
C GLY A 134 4.59 -3.37 -1.11
N PHE A 135 3.38 -3.62 -0.61
CA PHE A 135 2.10 -3.27 -1.23
C PHE A 135 1.22 -2.47 -0.27
N LEU A 136 0.29 -1.69 -0.83
CA LEU A 136 -0.73 -0.97 -0.07
C LEU A 136 -1.73 -1.89 0.62
N GLY A 137 -1.95 -3.07 0.07
CA GLY A 137 -2.89 -4.08 0.56
C GLY A 137 -2.93 -5.29 -0.37
N LEU A 138 -3.82 -6.24 -0.07
CA LEU A 138 -3.95 -7.49 -0.83
C LEU A 138 -4.31 -7.29 -2.31
N LEU A 139 -5.31 -6.47 -2.60
CA LEU A 139 -5.71 -6.23 -3.99
C LEU A 139 -4.58 -5.60 -4.83
N HIS A 140 -3.77 -4.73 -4.21
CA HIS A 140 -2.62 -4.15 -4.88
C HIS A 140 -1.55 -5.21 -5.20
N MET A 141 -1.34 -6.17 -4.30
CA MET A 141 -0.46 -7.31 -4.53
C MET A 141 -0.95 -8.18 -5.70
N GLU A 142 -2.23 -8.53 -5.73
CA GLU A 142 -2.83 -9.33 -6.81
C GLU A 142 -2.73 -8.62 -8.17
N ILE A 143 -3.01 -7.31 -8.22
CA ILE A 143 -2.87 -6.53 -9.46
C ILE A 143 -1.42 -6.53 -9.94
N VAL A 144 -0.46 -6.31 -9.04
CA VAL A 144 0.97 -6.31 -9.42
C VAL A 144 1.40 -7.68 -9.91
N GLN A 145 1.01 -8.76 -9.22
CA GLN A 145 1.29 -10.12 -9.64
C GLN A 145 0.72 -10.42 -11.03
N GLU A 146 -0.58 -10.20 -11.24
CA GLU A 146 -1.25 -10.48 -12.50
C GLU A 146 -0.65 -9.67 -13.67
N ARG A 147 -0.23 -8.42 -13.40
CA ARG A 147 0.47 -7.60 -14.41
C ARG A 147 1.84 -8.16 -14.75
N LEU A 148 2.60 -8.66 -13.78
CA LEU A 148 3.88 -9.30 -14.05
C LEU A 148 3.71 -10.58 -14.88
N GLU A 149 2.74 -11.41 -14.55
CA GLU A 149 2.43 -12.64 -15.28
C GLU A 149 1.93 -12.34 -16.70
N ARG A 150 0.99 -11.39 -16.87
CA ARG A 150 0.38 -11.11 -18.18
C ARG A 150 1.14 -10.15 -19.09
N GLU A 151 1.70 -9.06 -18.54
CA GLU A 151 2.37 -8.02 -19.34
C GLU A 151 3.83 -8.40 -19.63
N PHE A 152 4.46 -9.18 -18.76
CA PHE A 152 5.88 -9.51 -18.85
C PHE A 152 6.16 -11.01 -19.00
N ASP A 153 5.13 -11.87 -19.06
CA ASP A 153 5.25 -13.33 -19.27
C ASP A 153 6.16 -14.01 -18.22
N MET A 154 6.01 -13.59 -16.97
CA MET A 154 6.83 -14.07 -15.84
C MET A 154 6.07 -15.09 -14.99
N ASP A 155 6.64 -16.28 -14.83
CA ASP A 155 6.12 -17.27 -13.90
C ASP A 155 6.68 -17.02 -12.49
N LEU A 156 5.78 -16.71 -11.55
CA LEU A 156 6.16 -16.25 -10.21
C LEU A 156 5.61 -17.15 -9.10
N ILE A 157 6.44 -17.35 -8.08
CA ILE A 157 6.09 -17.94 -6.81
C ILE A 157 5.98 -16.81 -5.78
N THR A 158 4.80 -16.65 -5.21
CA THR A 158 4.53 -15.66 -4.16
C THR A 158 4.55 -16.32 -2.78
N THR A 159 5.30 -15.78 -1.83
CA THR A 159 5.25 -16.23 -0.44
C THR A 159 3.97 -15.75 0.24
N ALA A 160 3.63 -16.37 1.37
CA ALA A 160 2.57 -15.85 2.23
C ALA A 160 2.82 -14.37 2.57
N PRO A 161 1.80 -13.49 2.41
CA PRO A 161 1.93 -12.10 2.75
C PRO A 161 2.05 -11.92 4.27
N THR A 162 2.80 -10.91 4.66
CA THR A 162 3.14 -10.61 6.05
C THR A 162 2.93 -9.13 6.32
N VAL A 163 2.77 -8.80 7.59
CA VAL A 163 2.60 -7.42 8.08
C VAL A 163 3.85 -6.97 8.83
N VAL A 164 4.00 -5.66 8.99
CA VAL A 164 5.10 -5.09 9.79
C VAL A 164 4.77 -5.24 11.27
N TYR A 165 5.68 -5.84 12.03
CA TYR A 165 5.61 -5.90 13.49
C TYR A 165 6.51 -4.84 14.12
N GLU A 166 6.10 -4.31 15.27
CA GLU A 166 6.95 -3.45 16.10
C GLU A 166 7.48 -4.28 17.28
N VAL A 167 8.79 -4.42 17.36
CA VAL A 167 9.47 -5.19 18.41
C VAL A 167 10.17 -4.21 19.33
N ILE A 168 9.79 -4.24 20.60
CA ILE A 168 10.47 -3.51 21.67
C ILE A 168 11.52 -4.43 22.24
N MET A 169 12.76 -3.98 22.14
CA MET A 169 13.93 -4.64 22.69
C MET A 169 14.06 -4.29 24.17
N ARG A 170 14.70 -5.16 24.96
CA ARG A 170 14.96 -4.92 26.40
C ARG A 170 15.85 -3.70 26.69
N ASP A 171 16.52 -3.16 25.68
CA ASP A 171 17.28 -1.91 25.76
C ASP A 171 16.40 -0.66 25.54
N GLY A 172 15.11 -0.85 25.28
CA GLY A 172 14.13 0.21 25.00
C GLY A 172 14.07 0.63 23.53
N SER A 173 14.89 0.04 22.64
CA SER A 173 14.84 0.35 21.20
C SER A 173 13.62 -0.30 20.53
N LEU A 174 13.01 0.42 19.58
CA LEU A 174 11.90 -0.06 18.76
C LEU A 174 12.42 -0.43 17.37
N ILE A 175 12.25 -1.69 17.00
CA ILE A 175 12.64 -2.23 15.70
C ILE A 175 11.38 -2.59 14.93
N ARG A 176 11.28 -2.14 13.68
CA ARG A 176 10.23 -2.57 12.76
C ARG A 176 10.72 -3.77 11.98
N VAL A 177 9.97 -4.87 12.09
CA VAL A 177 10.31 -6.14 11.44
C VAL A 177 9.31 -6.38 10.31
N ASP A 178 9.80 -6.21 9.09
CA ASP A 178 9.09 -6.48 7.84
C ASP A 178 9.25 -7.95 7.38
N ASN A 179 10.33 -8.62 7.81
CA ASN A 179 10.65 -9.99 7.43
C ASN A 179 10.84 -10.86 8.68
N PRO A 180 10.13 -11.99 8.83
CA PRO A 180 10.28 -12.91 9.96
C PRO A 180 11.73 -13.40 10.18
N SER A 181 12.54 -13.46 9.13
CA SER A 181 13.96 -13.86 9.21
C SER A 181 14.82 -12.82 9.94
N LYS A 182 14.45 -11.54 9.89
CA LYS A 182 15.13 -10.43 10.57
C LYS A 182 14.70 -10.27 12.04
N MET A 183 13.80 -11.13 12.54
CA MET A 183 13.34 -11.07 13.92
C MET A 183 14.54 -11.24 14.88
N PRO A 184 14.72 -10.34 15.87
CA PRO A 184 15.81 -10.45 16.82
C PRO A 184 15.65 -11.68 17.72
N ASP A 185 16.73 -12.06 18.39
CA ASP A 185 16.74 -13.18 19.35
C ASP A 185 15.65 -12.98 20.43
N PRO A 186 14.78 -13.97 20.67
CA PRO A 186 13.74 -13.93 21.72
C PRO A 186 14.24 -13.48 23.08
N SER A 187 15.51 -13.77 23.42
CA SER A 187 16.14 -13.39 24.69
C SER A 187 16.29 -11.88 24.86
N LYS A 188 16.35 -11.13 23.75
CA LYS A 188 16.51 -9.67 23.71
C LYS A 188 15.18 -8.94 23.56
N ILE A 189 14.11 -9.66 23.25
CA ILE A 189 12.77 -9.11 23.06
C ILE A 189 12.13 -8.87 24.44
N GLU A 190 11.51 -7.71 24.59
CA GLU A 190 10.65 -7.38 25.73
C GLU A 190 9.18 -7.55 25.36
N GLU A 191 8.76 -6.94 24.25
CA GLU A 191 7.37 -6.93 23.80
C GLU A 191 7.31 -6.97 22.27
N VAL A 192 6.39 -7.76 21.71
CA VAL A 192 6.06 -7.74 20.28
C VAL A 192 4.69 -7.12 20.12
N ARG A 193 4.58 -6.15 19.22
CA ARG A 193 3.33 -5.49 18.88
C ARG A 193 2.94 -5.79 17.45
N GLU A 194 1.69 -6.23 17.28
CA GLU A 194 1.10 -6.46 15.97
C GLU A 194 0.20 -5.27 15.56
N PRO A 195 0.08 -4.99 14.25
CA PRO A 195 -0.81 -3.94 13.75
C PRO A 195 -2.28 -4.38 13.88
N ILE A 196 -3.07 -3.57 14.58
CA ILE A 196 -4.52 -3.72 14.71
C ILE A 196 -5.22 -2.75 13.76
N VAL A 197 -6.23 -3.25 13.06
CA VAL A 197 -7.08 -2.45 12.19
C VAL A 197 -8.52 -2.45 12.68
N THR A 198 -9.22 -1.35 12.42
CA THR A 198 -10.66 -1.26 12.57
C THR A 198 -11.29 -1.69 11.25
N VAL A 199 -12.06 -2.78 11.27
CA VAL A 199 -12.72 -3.36 10.11
C VAL A 199 -14.20 -2.96 10.13
N ASN A 200 -14.62 -2.24 9.10
CA ASN A 200 -16.02 -1.93 8.81
C ASN A 200 -16.59 -2.96 7.84
N LEU A 201 -17.57 -3.73 8.27
CA LEU A 201 -18.22 -4.75 7.47
C LEU A 201 -19.67 -4.35 7.19
N TYR A 202 -20.10 -4.45 5.93
CA TYR A 202 -21.48 -4.20 5.52
C TYR A 202 -22.05 -5.44 4.86
N MET A 203 -23.22 -5.90 5.32
CA MET A 203 -23.85 -7.10 4.79
C MET A 203 -25.38 -7.11 5.04
N PRO A 204 -26.14 -7.94 4.32
CA PRO A 204 -27.52 -8.25 4.67
C PRO A 204 -27.62 -9.01 6.01
N GLN A 205 -28.73 -8.84 6.74
CA GLN A 205 -28.97 -9.47 8.05
C GLN A 205 -28.84 -11.00 8.05
N GLU A 206 -29.13 -11.65 6.92
CA GLU A 206 -29.09 -13.11 6.75
C GLU A 206 -27.69 -13.73 6.96
N TYR A 207 -26.62 -12.95 6.74
CA TYR A 207 -25.23 -13.45 6.79
C TYR A 207 -24.49 -13.09 8.08
N VAL A 208 -25.11 -12.30 8.95
CA VAL A 208 -24.48 -11.73 10.14
C VAL A 208 -23.88 -12.80 11.05
N GLY A 209 -24.63 -13.86 11.37
CA GLY A 209 -24.15 -14.90 12.28
C GLY A 209 -22.89 -15.62 11.77
N SER A 210 -22.86 -15.94 10.48
CA SER A 210 -21.71 -16.59 9.85
C SER A 210 -20.49 -15.66 9.81
N VAL A 211 -20.69 -14.36 9.54
CA VAL A 211 -19.60 -13.39 9.52
C VAL A 211 -19.06 -13.11 10.92
N ILE A 212 -19.92 -12.99 11.94
CA ILE A 212 -19.50 -12.87 13.35
C ILE A 212 -18.62 -14.08 13.74
N THR A 213 -19.03 -15.29 13.36
CA THR A 213 -18.27 -16.52 13.64
C THR A 213 -16.88 -16.47 12.98
N LEU A 214 -16.80 -16.00 11.73
CA LEU A 214 -15.54 -15.79 11.02
C LEU A 214 -14.65 -14.76 11.74
N CYS A 215 -15.22 -13.62 12.15
CA CYS A 215 -14.48 -12.57 12.87
C CYS A 215 -13.93 -13.07 14.21
N ILE A 216 -14.72 -13.80 15.00
CA ILE A 216 -14.30 -14.38 16.28
C ILE A 216 -13.17 -15.38 16.07
N GLY A 217 -13.27 -16.26 15.06
CA GLY A 217 -12.22 -17.24 14.73
C GLY A 217 -10.89 -16.60 14.34
N LYS A 218 -10.89 -15.33 13.95
CA LYS A 218 -9.74 -14.54 13.52
C LYS A 218 -9.31 -13.50 14.55
N ARG A 219 -9.56 -13.79 15.84
CA ARG A 219 -9.17 -12.95 16.99
C ARG A 219 -9.80 -11.54 16.96
N GLY A 220 -10.95 -11.40 16.30
CA GLY A 220 -11.65 -10.13 16.18
C GLY A 220 -12.49 -9.78 17.41
N VAL A 221 -12.40 -8.54 17.85
CA VAL A 221 -13.20 -7.98 18.95
C VAL A 221 -14.30 -7.12 18.35
N GLN A 222 -15.57 -7.46 18.64
CA GLN A 222 -16.71 -6.67 18.17
C GLN A 222 -16.78 -5.36 18.95
N MET A 223 -16.80 -4.23 18.23
CA MET A 223 -16.88 -2.89 18.82
C MET A 223 -18.29 -2.33 18.73
N ASP A 224 -18.94 -2.48 17.58
CA ASP A 224 -20.28 -1.95 17.35
C ASP A 224 -21.06 -2.81 16.34
N MET A 225 -22.37 -2.75 16.46
CA MET A 225 -23.32 -3.39 15.56
C MET A 225 -24.54 -2.49 15.37
N SER A 226 -24.75 -2.01 14.16
CA SER A 226 -25.86 -1.12 13.82
C SER A 226 -26.68 -1.65 12.64
N TYR A 227 -28.01 -1.61 12.80
CA TYR A 227 -28.96 -2.03 11.80
C TYR A 227 -29.45 -0.82 10.99
N HIS A 228 -29.33 -0.92 9.67
CA HIS A 228 -29.79 0.06 8.68
C HIS A 228 -30.87 -0.60 7.81
N GLY A 229 -32.04 -0.83 8.43
CA GLY A 229 -33.13 -1.57 7.78
C GLY A 229 -32.74 -3.03 7.50
N ARG A 230 -32.53 -3.36 6.22
CA ARG A 230 -32.11 -4.72 5.79
C ARG A 230 -30.60 -4.92 5.79
N GLN A 231 -29.82 -3.85 5.90
CA GLN A 231 -28.36 -3.90 5.98
C GLN A 231 -27.90 -3.82 7.42
N VAL A 232 -26.80 -4.50 7.71
CA VAL A 232 -26.14 -4.50 9.01
C VAL A 232 -24.72 -4.01 8.81
N LYS A 233 -24.32 -3.05 9.65
CA LYS A 233 -22.95 -2.60 9.77
C LYS A 233 -22.35 -3.20 11.04
N LEU A 234 -21.25 -3.91 10.88
CA LEU A 234 -20.45 -4.43 11.98
C LEU A 234 -19.10 -3.71 12.00
N ILE A 235 -18.67 -3.30 13.19
CA ILE A 235 -17.34 -2.73 13.40
C ILE A 235 -16.57 -3.68 14.31
N TYR A 236 -15.42 -4.16 13.82
CA TYR A 236 -14.53 -5.06 14.54
C TYR A 236 -13.13 -4.47 14.65
N GLU A 237 -12.43 -4.77 15.73
CA GLU A 237 -10.98 -4.60 15.81
C GLU A 237 -10.32 -5.95 15.64
N MET A 238 -9.43 -6.06 14.65
CA MET A 238 -8.79 -7.33 14.29
C MET A 238 -7.31 -7.13 13.98
N PRO A 239 -6.47 -8.13 14.25
CA PRO A 239 -5.08 -8.13 13.79
C PRO A 239 -5.00 -8.12 12.27
N MET A 240 -4.17 -7.24 11.71
CA MET A 240 -4.00 -7.14 10.25
C MET A 240 -3.45 -8.44 9.65
N ALA A 241 -2.59 -9.16 10.39
CA ALA A 241 -2.03 -10.44 9.97
C ALA A 241 -3.10 -11.49 9.65
N GLU A 242 -4.20 -11.50 10.39
CA GLU A 242 -5.31 -12.43 10.20
C GLU A 242 -6.17 -12.09 8.97
N ILE A 243 -6.24 -10.79 8.63
CA ILE A 243 -6.97 -10.30 7.45
C ILE A 243 -6.23 -10.65 6.17
N VAL A 244 -4.91 -10.46 6.19
CA VAL A 244 -4.01 -10.58 5.04
C VAL A 244 -3.86 -12.03 4.57
N LEU A 245 -4.14 -13.03 5.41
CA LEU A 245 -3.93 -14.44 5.08
C LEU A 245 -5.03 -15.05 4.19
N ASP A 246 -6.30 -14.97 4.61
CA ASP A 246 -7.43 -15.57 3.87
C ASP A 246 -8.81 -14.98 4.23
N PHE A 247 -8.85 -13.87 4.95
CA PHE A 247 -10.11 -13.34 5.48
C PHE A 247 -11.06 -12.87 4.38
N PHE A 248 -10.53 -12.18 3.36
CA PHE A 248 -11.34 -11.63 2.27
C PHE A 248 -12.07 -12.73 1.50
N ASP A 249 -11.37 -13.81 1.14
CA ASP A 249 -11.96 -14.93 0.39
C ASP A 249 -13.01 -15.67 1.21
N ARG A 250 -12.72 -15.92 2.49
CA ARG A 250 -13.70 -16.55 3.40
C ARG A 250 -14.92 -15.67 3.61
N LEU A 251 -14.74 -14.36 3.74
CA LEU A 251 -15.85 -13.40 3.88
C LEU A 251 -16.74 -13.42 2.64
N LYS A 252 -16.14 -13.39 1.45
CA LYS A 252 -16.88 -13.45 0.18
C LYS A 252 -17.60 -14.78 0.01
N SER A 253 -16.95 -15.90 0.29
CA SER A 253 -17.58 -17.24 0.23
C SER A 253 -18.76 -17.37 1.19
N THR A 254 -18.57 -16.98 2.45
CA THR A 254 -19.58 -17.09 3.51
C THR A 254 -20.80 -16.20 3.26
N SER A 255 -20.59 -15.03 2.64
CA SER A 255 -21.64 -14.07 2.33
C SER A 255 -22.19 -14.19 0.91
N ARG A 256 -21.76 -15.17 0.11
CA ARG A 256 -22.05 -15.27 -1.33
C ARG A 256 -21.74 -13.98 -2.10
N GLY A 257 -20.71 -13.26 -1.66
CA GLY A 257 -20.25 -12.00 -2.24
C GLY A 257 -20.96 -10.74 -1.74
N TYR A 258 -22.04 -10.86 -0.95
CA TYR A 258 -22.84 -9.72 -0.48
C TYR A 258 -22.18 -8.89 0.62
N ALA A 259 -21.21 -9.45 1.35
CA ALA A 259 -20.47 -8.68 2.35
C ALA A 259 -19.40 -7.82 1.68
N SER A 260 -19.31 -6.55 2.09
CA SER A 260 -18.16 -5.69 1.80
C SER A 260 -17.39 -5.40 3.07
N MET A 261 -16.11 -5.10 2.89
CA MET A 261 -15.17 -4.81 3.95
C MET A 261 -14.37 -3.58 3.58
N ASP A 262 -14.19 -2.72 4.57
CA ASP A 262 -13.26 -1.61 4.58
C ASP A 262 -12.46 -1.68 5.89
N TYR A 263 -11.20 -1.27 5.88
CA TYR A 263 -10.38 -1.29 7.09
C TYR A 263 -9.45 -0.08 7.18
N GLU A 264 -9.23 0.36 8.41
CA GLU A 264 -8.33 1.46 8.72
C GLU A 264 -7.34 1.04 9.80
N PHE A 265 -6.06 1.38 9.62
CA PHE A 265 -5.04 1.16 10.64
C PHE A 265 -5.40 1.95 11.91
N LYS A 266 -5.46 1.25 13.05
CA LYS A 266 -5.79 1.85 14.34
C LYS A 266 -4.52 2.11 15.16
N GLU A 267 -3.82 1.04 15.53
CA GLU A 267 -2.69 1.11 16.46
C GLU A 267 -1.84 -0.18 16.40
N TYR A 268 -0.66 -0.13 17.01
CA TYR A 268 0.12 -1.32 17.34
C TYR A 268 -0.24 -1.78 18.75
N ARG A 269 -0.57 -3.06 18.91
CA ARG A 269 -0.98 -3.65 20.20
C ARG A 269 -0.09 -4.82 20.56
N ALA A 270 0.26 -4.92 21.85
CA ALA A 270 0.97 -6.07 22.41
C ALA A 270 0.25 -7.38 22.06
N ALA A 271 0.98 -8.33 21.48
CA ALA A 271 0.44 -9.64 21.15
C ALA A 271 1.47 -10.73 21.46
N ASP A 272 0.97 -11.88 21.89
CA ASP A 272 1.79 -13.07 22.11
C ASP A 272 2.05 -13.74 20.75
N VAL A 273 3.18 -13.38 20.14
CA VAL A 273 3.59 -13.84 18.81
C VAL A 273 4.90 -14.59 18.94
N VAL A 274 4.95 -15.78 18.35
CA VAL A 274 6.15 -16.61 18.29
C VAL A 274 6.63 -16.76 16.86
N LYS A 275 7.94 -16.76 16.67
CA LYS A 275 8.56 -17.09 15.39
C LYS A 275 8.58 -18.62 15.24
N VAL A 276 8.03 -19.12 14.13
CA VAL A 276 8.03 -20.54 13.78
C VAL A 276 8.94 -20.74 12.57
N ASP A 277 10.07 -21.41 12.78
CA ASP A 277 10.99 -21.79 11.71
C ASP A 277 10.65 -23.19 11.18
N MET A 278 10.57 -23.33 9.85
CA MET A 278 10.37 -24.61 9.18
C MET A 278 11.69 -25.08 8.56
N LEU A 279 12.21 -26.21 9.06
CA LEU A 279 13.44 -26.83 8.56
C LEU A 279 13.06 -28.07 7.73
N ILE A 280 13.55 -28.13 6.50
CA ILE A 280 13.35 -29.25 5.58
C ILE A 280 14.72 -29.76 5.17
N ASN A 281 14.93 -31.08 5.24
CA ASN A 281 16.21 -31.76 4.95
C ASN A 281 17.39 -31.34 5.84
N SER A 282 17.16 -31.30 7.15
CA SER A 282 18.20 -31.23 8.18
C SER A 282 18.72 -32.60 8.57
#